data_AF-A0A1V6FAP1-F1
#
_entry.id   AF-A0A1V6FAP1-F1
#
_cell.length_a   1.000
_cell.length_b   1.000
_cell.length_c   1.000
_cell.angle_alpha   90.00
_cell.angle_beta   90.00
_cell.angle_gamma   90.00
#
_symmetry.space_group_name_H-M   'P 1'
#
loop_
_entity.id
_entity.type
_entity.pdbx_description
1 polymer ?
#
loop_
_entity_poly.entity_id
_entity_poly.type
_entity_poly.pdbx_seq_one_letter_code
_entity_poly.pdbx_strand_id
1 'polypeptide(L)'
;MKTPLLLALLLLPLVLCAQSLNDEYMFPGDEAWEDPTYEILSSPEYSMGGMLGSATVDGVIYSQVRFMPELAIWKLGLGLDIDLLLDGEGKIRREGWDNWADILRKIFYIRFADRTDSLYFKIGSIPDYTLGHGLVFDDYSNMLRYPKVKNIGGYLGLNTSSYGFSFEVYTHDISKNEIIAGRASLQPLRGSKLPLLRKLKVGVNLGADRNPYGKYPDSDKDGYPDVYDKFPNDSRYWLDTDGDNTPDDIDFDLNGNGIMDHPDLNPYVNIAFPGIAELYPDYPFDTAVYPDSANQYLDPTPMLVYSLEYDLPLLEKSNIKLSNYAELAVIDGYGKGLIFPGFSLRWLIFDTKLELRNFGSRFLPAYFNNLYDEQRCEVVDHSAVSENGRRIYSLTTKDTMLDGIKASIGWFGYLKVNIANFAYLKCAYQDLFGDEGIPGKSLWAKLTFMPEKFPRLREASLYYAQTDVAKLDLKYPRNTNSRVTGRIVYGYNDYYNLICRYAEIYTDLNGDGKIRGSEETVETITFGVEFQF
;
A
#
# COMPACT_ATOMS: atom_id res chain seq x y z
N MET A 1 -16.54 -51.48 -12.83
CA MET A 1 -16.13 -50.24 -13.51
C MET A 1 -17.06 -49.12 -13.09
N LYS A 2 -16.65 -48.23 -12.17
CA LYS A 2 -17.05 -46.81 -12.06
C LYS A 2 -16.22 -46.18 -10.93
N THR A 3 -14.96 -45.90 -11.26
CA THR A 3 -14.04 -45.01 -10.53
C THR A 3 -13.37 -44.20 -11.62
N PRO A 4 -14.01 -43.09 -12.02
CA PRO A 4 -13.43 -41.78 -11.75
C PRO A 4 -14.52 -40.72 -11.59
N LEU A 5 -14.91 -40.43 -10.35
CA LEU A 5 -15.63 -39.18 -10.03
C LEU A 5 -15.14 -38.57 -8.71
N LEU A 6 -14.33 -39.30 -7.94
CA LEU A 6 -13.78 -38.84 -6.67
C LEU A 6 -12.46 -38.04 -6.82
N LEU A 7 -11.75 -38.14 -7.95
CA LEU A 7 -10.53 -37.36 -8.18
C LEU A 7 -10.79 -35.96 -8.76
N ALA A 8 -11.94 -35.73 -9.41
CA ALA A 8 -12.33 -34.41 -9.90
C ALA A 8 -12.91 -33.51 -8.78
N LEU A 9 -13.31 -34.10 -7.65
CA LEU A 9 -13.79 -33.39 -6.46
C LEU A 9 -12.69 -33.14 -5.41
N LEU A 10 -11.45 -33.59 -5.68
CA LEU A 10 -10.27 -33.35 -4.84
C LEU A 10 -9.36 -32.25 -5.39
N LEU A 11 -9.77 -31.57 -6.48
CA LEU A 11 -9.00 -30.51 -7.17
C LEU A 11 -9.74 -29.17 -7.33
N LEU A 12 -10.89 -28.98 -6.68
CA LEU A 12 -11.62 -27.70 -6.72
C LEU A 12 -11.72 -27.00 -5.34
N PRO A 13 -10.57 -26.63 -4.74
CA PRO A 13 -10.48 -25.40 -3.95
C PRO A 13 -9.64 -24.29 -4.63
N LEU A 14 -9.28 -24.41 -5.90
CA LEU A 14 -8.30 -23.51 -6.55
C LEU A 14 -8.86 -22.27 -7.28
N VAL A 15 -10.17 -21.98 -7.19
CA VAL A 15 -10.74 -20.72 -7.69
C VAL A 15 -11.78 -20.18 -6.70
N LEU A 16 -11.34 -19.87 -5.48
CA LEU A 16 -12.14 -19.15 -4.48
C LEU A 16 -11.26 -18.10 -3.82
N CYS A 17 -11.20 -16.91 -4.43
CA CYS A 17 -10.97 -15.61 -3.77
C CYS A 17 -10.81 -14.50 -4.84
N ALA A 18 -11.89 -14.11 -5.50
CA ALA A 18 -11.90 -12.87 -6.29
C ALA A 18 -12.50 -11.68 -5.51
N GLN A 19 -12.92 -11.85 -4.26
CA GLN A 19 -13.58 -10.79 -3.50
C GLN A 19 -13.09 -10.67 -2.05
N SER A 20 -11.80 -10.39 -1.89
CA SER A 20 -11.22 -9.79 -0.67
C SER A 20 -9.87 -9.13 -0.99
N LEU A 21 -9.79 -8.42 -2.11
CA LEU A 21 -8.53 -8.02 -2.75
C LEU A 21 -7.75 -6.88 -2.06
N ASN A 22 -8.20 -6.42 -0.88
CA ASN A 22 -7.36 -5.69 0.06
C ASN A 22 -7.21 -6.57 1.30
N ASP A 23 -6.38 -7.59 1.23
CA ASP A 23 -5.87 -8.19 2.46
C ASP A 23 -4.87 -7.16 3.03
N GLU A 24 -5.40 -6.21 3.80
CA GLU A 24 -4.71 -5.13 4.53
C GLU A 24 -3.65 -5.63 5.55
N TYR A 25 -3.39 -6.93 5.57
CA TYR A 25 -2.50 -7.60 6.48
C TYR A 25 -1.08 -7.53 5.92
N MET A 26 -0.25 -6.66 6.49
CA MET A 26 1.18 -6.68 6.23
C MET A 26 1.81 -7.81 7.05
N PHE A 27 2.45 -8.79 6.41
CA PHE A 27 3.23 -9.82 7.08
C PHE A 27 4.66 -9.80 6.53
N PRO A 28 5.59 -9.09 7.20
CA PRO A 28 6.97 -9.11 6.78
C PRO A 28 7.46 -10.55 6.68
N GLY A 29 8.24 -10.84 5.65
CA GLY A 29 8.78 -12.18 5.44
C GLY A 29 7.78 -13.21 4.93
N ASP A 30 6.53 -12.85 4.59
CA ASP A 30 5.80 -13.64 3.60
C ASP A 30 6.66 -13.71 2.32
N GLU A 31 6.68 -14.86 1.65
CA GLU A 31 7.12 -14.86 0.25
C GLU A 31 6.01 -14.16 -0.52
N ALA A 32 6.33 -13.20 -1.40
CA ALA A 32 5.39 -12.60 -2.35
C ALA A 32 4.46 -13.70 -2.83
N TRP A 33 3.15 -13.50 -2.63
CA TRP A 33 2.13 -14.55 -2.56
C TRP A 33 2.50 -15.68 -3.51
N GLU A 34 2.83 -16.87 -2.97
CA GLU A 34 3.34 -18.02 -3.74
C GLU A 34 2.82 -17.95 -5.17
N ASP A 35 3.69 -17.59 -6.13
CA ASP A 35 3.27 -17.15 -7.46
C ASP A 35 2.16 -18.08 -7.94
N PRO A 36 0.90 -17.62 -8.01
CA PRO A 36 -0.23 -18.51 -8.16
C PRO A 36 0.00 -19.32 -9.43
N THR A 37 0.08 -20.65 -9.28
CA THR A 37 0.22 -21.54 -10.41
C THR A 37 -1.14 -21.63 -11.10
N TYR A 38 -1.25 -21.06 -12.29
CA TYR A 38 -2.48 -21.08 -13.05
C TYR A 38 -2.56 -22.36 -13.87
N GLU A 39 -3.69 -23.05 -13.78
CA GLU A 39 -3.91 -24.24 -14.59
C GLU A 39 -3.88 -23.89 -16.09
N ILE A 40 -3.22 -24.74 -16.89
CA ILE A 40 -3.19 -24.58 -18.35
C ILE A 40 -4.49 -25.15 -18.92
N LEU A 41 -5.42 -24.27 -19.26
CA LEU A 41 -6.75 -24.66 -19.71
C LEU A 41 -6.78 -24.91 -21.22
N SER A 42 -7.16 -26.12 -21.64
CA SER A 42 -7.30 -26.47 -23.07
C SER A 42 -8.55 -25.88 -23.73
N SER A 43 -9.52 -25.44 -22.92
CA SER A 43 -10.78 -24.80 -23.36
C SER A 43 -11.01 -23.54 -22.54
N PRO A 44 -11.70 -22.52 -23.07
CA PRO A 44 -12.03 -21.33 -22.30
C PRO A 44 -12.92 -21.69 -21.10
N GLU A 45 -12.54 -21.22 -19.91
CA GLU A 45 -13.36 -21.24 -18.71
C GLU A 45 -13.82 -19.82 -18.39
N TYR A 46 -15.09 -19.70 -18.03
CA TYR A 46 -15.73 -18.46 -17.64
C TYR A 46 -16.24 -18.61 -16.22
N SER A 47 -15.99 -17.61 -15.38
CA SER A 47 -16.62 -17.48 -14.07
C SER A 47 -17.15 -16.06 -13.87
N MET A 48 -18.14 -15.91 -13.01
CA MET A 48 -18.69 -14.61 -12.64
C MET A 48 -18.72 -14.48 -11.12
N GLY A 49 -17.82 -13.66 -10.57
CA GLY A 49 -17.91 -13.18 -9.20
C GLY A 49 -18.73 -11.89 -9.09
N GLY A 50 -19.15 -11.52 -7.89
CA GLY A 50 -19.78 -10.23 -7.66
C GLY A 50 -20.22 -10.00 -6.22
N MET A 51 -20.46 -8.74 -5.86
CA MET A 51 -20.84 -8.33 -4.50
C MET A 51 -22.09 -7.46 -4.56
N LEU A 52 -23.03 -7.72 -3.65
CA LEU A 52 -24.13 -6.82 -3.29
C LEU A 52 -24.01 -6.48 -1.81
N GLY A 53 -23.89 -5.20 -1.47
CA GLY A 53 -23.75 -4.80 -0.07
C GLY A 53 -23.62 -3.31 0.11
N SER A 54 -22.95 -2.90 1.18
CA SER A 54 -22.55 -1.51 1.38
C SER A 54 -21.03 -1.38 1.39
N ALA A 55 -20.54 -0.22 0.94
CA ALA A 55 -19.15 0.16 1.02
C ALA A 55 -19.05 1.60 1.52
N THR A 56 -18.15 1.86 2.46
CA THR A 56 -17.86 3.22 2.91
C THR A 56 -16.73 3.79 2.05
N VAL A 57 -16.95 4.96 1.45
CA VAL A 57 -15.95 5.70 0.69
C VAL A 57 -15.96 7.13 1.22
N ASP A 58 -14.81 7.60 1.71
CA ASP A 58 -14.65 8.96 2.28
C ASP A 58 -15.69 9.31 3.36
N GLY A 59 -15.99 8.35 4.24
CA GLY A 59 -16.96 8.51 5.32
C GLY A 59 -18.43 8.43 4.90
N VAL A 60 -18.73 8.31 3.60
CA VAL A 60 -20.09 8.16 3.06
C VAL A 60 -20.37 6.68 2.77
N ILE A 61 -21.52 6.18 3.22
CA ILE A 61 -21.96 4.81 2.96
C ILE A 61 -22.70 4.76 1.61
N TYR A 62 -22.20 3.96 0.69
CA TYR A 62 -22.82 3.66 -0.60
C TYR A 62 -23.42 2.26 -0.61
N SER A 63 -24.56 2.09 -1.29
CA SER A 63 -25.01 0.77 -1.73
C SER A 63 -24.17 0.34 -2.93
N GLN A 64 -23.56 -0.84 -2.86
CA GLN A 64 -22.63 -1.35 -3.86
C GLN A 64 -23.25 -2.52 -4.64
N VAL A 65 -23.13 -2.44 -5.97
CA VAL A 65 -23.35 -3.55 -6.91
C VAL A 65 -22.07 -3.76 -7.71
N ARG A 66 -21.44 -4.93 -7.57
CA ARG A 66 -20.14 -5.25 -8.20
C ARG A 66 -20.24 -6.55 -8.98
N PHE A 67 -19.68 -6.56 -10.19
CA PHE A 67 -19.56 -7.73 -11.06
C PHE A 67 -18.09 -7.92 -11.45
N MET A 68 -17.62 -9.15 -11.36
CA MET A 68 -16.24 -9.53 -11.60
C MET A 68 -16.19 -10.78 -12.48
N PRO A 69 -16.50 -10.65 -13.78
CA PRO A 69 -16.34 -11.76 -14.70
C PRO A 69 -14.85 -12.05 -14.92
N GLU A 70 -14.52 -13.33 -14.97
CA GLU A 70 -13.20 -13.83 -15.31
C GLU A 70 -13.30 -14.79 -16.49
N LEU A 71 -12.39 -14.63 -17.45
CA LEU A 71 -12.18 -15.53 -18.57
C LEU A 71 -10.75 -16.02 -18.55
N ALA A 72 -10.56 -17.34 -18.52
CA ALA A 72 -9.26 -17.98 -18.64
C ALA A 72 -9.23 -18.91 -19.85
N ILE A 73 -8.18 -18.83 -20.65
CA ILE A 73 -7.95 -19.71 -21.79
C ILE A 73 -6.46 -19.94 -21.97
N TRP A 74 -6.04 -21.20 -22.04
CA TRP A 74 -4.62 -21.56 -22.09
C TRP A 74 -3.85 -20.96 -20.91
N LYS A 75 -2.85 -20.11 -21.18
CA LYS A 75 -2.08 -19.36 -20.16
C LYS A 75 -2.57 -17.93 -19.96
N LEU A 76 -3.59 -17.51 -20.71
CA LEU A 76 -4.15 -16.16 -20.65
C LEU A 76 -5.28 -16.12 -19.62
N GLY A 77 -5.28 -15.09 -18.78
CA GLY A 77 -6.40 -14.75 -17.90
C GLY A 77 -6.80 -13.29 -18.05
N LEU A 78 -8.10 -13.04 -18.11
CA LEU A 78 -8.71 -11.71 -18.14
C LEU A 78 -9.74 -11.63 -17.02
N GLY A 79 -9.54 -10.70 -16.08
CA GLY A 79 -10.52 -10.37 -15.05
C GLY A 79 -11.01 -8.95 -15.24
N LEU A 80 -12.31 -8.72 -15.10
CA LEU A 80 -12.89 -7.38 -15.01
C LEU A 80 -13.36 -7.11 -13.58
N ASP A 81 -13.48 -5.83 -13.23
CA ASP A 81 -14.14 -5.39 -12.02
C ASP A 81 -15.00 -4.15 -12.29
N ILE A 82 -16.29 -4.40 -12.30
CA ILE A 82 -17.33 -3.46 -12.69
C ILE A 82 -18.18 -3.17 -11.47
N ASP A 83 -18.01 -1.99 -10.89
CA ASP A 83 -18.67 -1.55 -9.66
C ASP A 83 -19.54 -0.32 -9.85
N LEU A 84 -20.75 -0.37 -9.28
CA LEU A 84 -21.71 0.71 -9.21
C LEU A 84 -21.94 1.05 -7.74
N LEU A 85 -21.71 2.31 -7.38
CA LEU A 85 -21.93 2.85 -6.04
C LEU A 85 -23.10 3.83 -6.09
N LEU A 86 -24.11 3.58 -5.26
CA LEU A 86 -25.33 4.38 -5.15
C LEU A 86 -25.34 5.09 -3.80
N ASP A 87 -25.50 6.41 -3.81
CA ASP A 87 -25.62 7.20 -2.58
C ASP A 87 -26.99 7.01 -1.90
N GLY A 88 -27.19 7.69 -0.76
CA GLY A 88 -28.45 7.65 -0.01
C GLY A 88 -29.66 8.20 -0.75
N GLU A 89 -29.47 8.96 -1.83
CA GLU A 89 -30.52 9.49 -2.71
C GLU A 89 -30.76 8.57 -3.93
N GLY A 90 -30.00 7.49 -4.07
CA GLY A 90 -30.05 6.57 -5.20
C GLY A 90 -29.35 7.08 -6.45
N LYS A 91 -28.53 8.13 -6.36
CA LYS A 91 -27.71 8.60 -7.48
C LYS A 91 -26.44 7.78 -7.58
N ILE A 92 -26.03 7.48 -8.81
CA ILE A 92 -24.77 6.78 -9.08
C ILE A 92 -23.61 7.75 -8.85
N ARG A 93 -22.60 7.31 -8.09
CA ARG A 93 -21.31 8.00 -8.01
C ARG A 93 -20.68 8.00 -9.42
N ARG A 94 -20.63 9.19 -10.03
CA ARG A 94 -20.12 9.38 -11.40
C ARG A 94 -18.60 9.23 -11.48
N GLU A 95 -17.90 9.61 -10.42
CA GLU A 95 -16.46 9.47 -10.30
C GLU A 95 -16.04 8.01 -10.56
N GLY A 96 -15.14 7.82 -11.53
CA GLY A 96 -14.74 6.49 -12.01
C GLY A 96 -15.58 5.93 -13.16
N TRP A 97 -16.40 6.77 -13.81
CA TRP A 97 -17.18 6.45 -15.02
C TRP A 97 -17.20 7.58 -16.08
N ASP A 98 -16.53 8.72 -15.83
CA ASP A 98 -16.73 9.95 -16.59
C ASP A 98 -15.93 10.02 -17.91
N ASN A 99 -14.88 9.21 -18.06
CA ASN A 99 -13.99 9.25 -19.23
C ASN A 99 -13.51 7.85 -19.67
N TRP A 100 -12.85 7.78 -20.83
CA TRP A 100 -12.33 6.52 -21.38
C TRP A 100 -11.26 5.86 -20.51
N ALA A 101 -10.45 6.62 -19.79
CA ALA A 101 -9.45 6.06 -18.88
C ALA A 101 -10.13 5.34 -17.70
N ASP A 102 -11.25 5.88 -17.19
CA ASP A 102 -12.05 5.25 -16.14
C ASP A 102 -12.68 3.93 -16.58
N ILE A 103 -13.06 3.82 -17.85
CA ILE A 103 -13.56 2.56 -18.41
C ILE A 103 -12.44 1.51 -18.46
N LEU A 104 -11.22 1.89 -18.84
CA LEU A 104 -10.06 0.99 -18.84
C LEU A 104 -9.70 0.50 -17.43
N ARG A 105 -9.95 1.31 -16.40
CA ARG A 105 -9.78 0.92 -14.98
C ARG A 105 -10.75 -0.17 -14.51
N LYS A 106 -11.74 -0.55 -15.32
CA LYS A 106 -12.59 -1.73 -15.06
C LYS A 106 -11.92 -3.04 -15.49
N ILE A 107 -10.78 -2.99 -16.19
CA ILE A 107 -9.92 -4.15 -16.40
C ILE A 107 -9.18 -4.42 -15.09
N PHE A 108 -9.60 -5.48 -14.39
CA PHE A 108 -9.02 -5.84 -13.11
C PHE A 108 -7.62 -6.44 -13.30
N TYR A 109 -7.47 -7.36 -14.25
CA TYR A 109 -6.16 -7.75 -14.77
C TYR A 109 -6.23 -8.36 -16.17
N ILE A 110 -5.10 -8.31 -16.86
CA ILE A 110 -4.74 -9.19 -17.97
C ILE A 110 -3.44 -9.89 -17.55
N ARG A 111 -3.43 -11.21 -17.59
CA ARG A 111 -2.24 -12.01 -17.23
C ARG A 111 -1.91 -13.02 -18.32
N PHE A 112 -0.63 -13.32 -18.43
CA PHE A 112 -0.10 -14.39 -19.26
C PHE A 112 0.95 -15.18 -18.49
N ALA A 113 0.72 -16.49 -18.36
CA ALA A 113 1.65 -17.47 -17.79
C ALA A 113 2.00 -17.24 -16.30
N ASP A 114 2.64 -18.24 -15.69
CA ASP A 114 3.10 -18.16 -14.31
C ASP A 114 4.47 -17.49 -14.23
N ARG A 115 4.81 -16.87 -13.10
CA ARG A 115 6.15 -16.25 -12.90
C ARG A 115 7.31 -17.26 -12.94
N THR A 116 7.02 -18.57 -12.91
CA THR A 116 7.98 -19.65 -13.14
C THR A 116 8.21 -20.01 -14.61
N ASP A 117 7.33 -19.56 -15.52
CA ASP A 117 7.44 -19.81 -16.95
C ASP A 117 8.55 -18.97 -17.61
N SER A 118 8.95 -19.33 -18.83
CA SER A 118 10.05 -18.64 -19.53
C SER A 118 9.75 -17.19 -19.91
N LEU A 119 8.47 -16.86 -20.13
CA LEU A 119 7.97 -15.51 -20.37
C LEU A 119 6.60 -15.40 -19.70
N TYR A 120 6.41 -14.34 -18.92
CA TYR A 120 5.16 -14.08 -18.22
C TYR A 120 4.96 -12.58 -18.05
N PHE A 121 3.70 -12.17 -17.92
CA PHE A 121 3.36 -10.80 -17.55
C PHE A 121 2.00 -10.72 -16.85
N LYS A 122 1.81 -9.63 -16.12
CA LYS A 122 0.50 -9.23 -15.60
C LYS A 122 0.38 -7.73 -15.71
N ILE A 123 -0.80 -7.26 -16.10
CA ILE A 123 -1.19 -5.85 -16.19
C ILE A 123 -2.48 -5.69 -15.39
N GLY A 124 -2.63 -4.60 -14.64
CA GLY A 124 -3.79 -4.28 -13.81
C GLY A 124 -3.46 -4.25 -12.33
N SER A 125 -4.24 -4.98 -11.55
CA SER A 125 -4.16 -4.99 -10.09
C SER A 125 -3.07 -5.93 -9.57
N ILE A 126 -2.10 -5.37 -8.85
CA ILE A 126 -0.95 -6.07 -8.26
C ILE A 126 -1.06 -5.95 -6.73
N PRO A 127 -1.56 -7.01 -6.05
CA PRO A 127 -1.85 -6.96 -4.62
C PRO A 127 -0.60 -6.87 -3.75
N ASP A 128 0.52 -7.40 -4.22
CA ASP A 128 1.81 -7.42 -3.55
C ASP A 128 2.95 -7.50 -4.58
N TYR A 129 4.08 -6.90 -4.21
CA TYR A 129 5.31 -6.96 -4.99
C TYR A 129 6.50 -6.81 -4.03
N THR A 130 7.33 -7.85 -3.96
CA THR A 130 8.51 -7.91 -3.09
C THR A 130 9.77 -8.12 -3.94
N LEU A 131 10.82 -7.35 -3.63
CA LEU A 131 12.16 -7.54 -4.18
C LEU A 131 13.02 -8.29 -3.18
N GLY A 132 13.77 -9.27 -3.68
CA GLY A 132 14.63 -10.11 -2.86
C GLY A 132 13.96 -10.77 -1.68
N HIS A 133 14.48 -10.53 -0.48
CA HIS A 133 13.92 -11.02 0.78
C HIS A 133 13.12 -9.95 1.52
N GLY A 134 12.68 -8.88 0.83
CA GLY A 134 11.84 -7.84 1.40
C GLY A 134 12.59 -6.82 2.26
N LEU A 135 13.91 -6.67 2.06
CA LEU A 135 14.67 -5.77 2.91
C LEU A 135 14.32 -4.28 2.67
N VAL A 136 13.97 -3.89 1.44
CA VAL A 136 13.58 -2.51 1.11
C VAL A 136 12.24 -2.41 0.38
N PHE A 137 11.95 -3.35 -0.52
CA PHE A 137 10.68 -3.44 -1.25
C PHE A 137 9.95 -4.70 -0.76
N ASP A 138 8.92 -4.54 0.06
CA ASP A 138 8.27 -5.63 0.81
C ASP A 138 6.76 -5.49 0.76
N ASP A 139 6.08 -6.39 0.05
CA ASP A 139 4.62 -6.40 -0.11
C ASP A 139 4.05 -5.08 -0.67
N TYR A 140 4.79 -4.35 -1.52
CA TYR A 140 4.25 -3.13 -2.12
C TYR A 140 3.01 -3.44 -2.97
N SER A 141 1.95 -2.66 -2.80
CA SER A 141 0.66 -2.89 -3.46
C SER A 141 0.21 -1.65 -4.21
N ASN A 142 -0.17 -1.80 -5.48
CA ASN A 142 -0.81 -0.71 -6.21
C ASN A 142 -2.33 -0.63 -5.91
N MET A 143 -2.82 -1.45 -4.99
CA MET A 143 -4.24 -1.64 -4.67
C MET A 143 -4.65 -1.06 -3.33
N LEU A 144 -3.76 -0.43 -2.56
CA LEU A 144 -4.08 0.04 -1.20
C LEU A 144 -5.33 0.95 -1.17
N ARG A 145 -5.45 1.85 -2.14
CA ARG A 145 -6.57 2.80 -2.27
C ARG A 145 -7.77 2.23 -3.02
N TYR A 146 -7.80 0.93 -3.32
CA TYR A 146 -8.92 0.29 -3.99
C TYR A 146 -10.16 0.25 -3.08
N PRO A 147 -11.39 0.52 -3.56
CA PRO A 147 -11.79 0.79 -4.95
C PRO A 147 -11.73 2.27 -5.36
N LYS A 148 -11.36 3.19 -4.46
CA LYS A 148 -11.34 4.65 -4.73
C LYS A 148 -10.36 5.01 -5.85
N VAL A 149 -9.13 4.50 -5.78
CA VAL A 149 -8.12 4.65 -6.83
C VAL A 149 -7.81 3.29 -7.43
N LYS A 150 -7.97 3.17 -8.75
CA LYS A 150 -7.70 1.94 -9.51
C LYS A 150 -6.46 2.13 -10.40
N ASN A 151 -5.29 1.94 -9.80
CA ASN A 151 -4.03 1.99 -10.54
C ASN A 151 -3.94 0.80 -11.50
N ILE A 152 -3.34 1.01 -12.68
CA ILE A 152 -3.11 -0.05 -13.68
C ILE A 152 -1.61 -0.33 -13.70
N GLY A 153 -1.15 -1.19 -12.79
CA GLY A 153 0.25 -1.60 -12.70
C GLY A 153 0.60 -2.73 -13.65
N GLY A 154 1.82 -3.22 -13.55
CA GLY A 154 2.18 -4.45 -14.24
C GLY A 154 3.62 -4.88 -14.05
N TYR A 155 3.87 -6.14 -14.36
CA TYR A 155 5.20 -6.72 -14.44
C TYR A 155 5.36 -7.54 -15.72
N LEU A 156 6.61 -7.64 -16.17
CA LEU A 156 7.04 -8.48 -17.29
C LEU A 156 8.31 -9.19 -16.85
N GLY A 157 8.34 -10.52 -16.99
CA GLY A 157 9.51 -11.31 -16.63
C GLY A 157 9.88 -12.40 -17.62
N LEU A 158 11.15 -12.76 -17.56
CA LEU A 158 11.84 -13.72 -18.43
C LEU A 158 12.66 -14.67 -17.57
N ASN A 159 12.49 -15.97 -17.80
CA ASN A 159 13.29 -17.02 -17.16
C ASN A 159 13.95 -17.92 -18.20
N THR A 160 15.20 -18.31 -17.96
CA THR A 160 15.93 -19.22 -18.84
C THR A 160 16.53 -20.39 -18.07
N SER A 161 16.55 -21.55 -18.72
CA SER A 161 17.22 -22.74 -18.19
C SER A 161 18.75 -22.57 -18.18
N SER A 162 19.30 -21.70 -19.02
CA SER A 162 20.73 -21.42 -19.15
C SER A 162 21.23 -20.67 -17.93
N TYR A 163 22.05 -21.33 -17.10
CA TYR A 163 22.57 -20.77 -15.84
C TYR A 163 21.47 -20.24 -14.89
N GLY A 164 20.21 -20.64 -15.06
CA GLY A 164 19.10 -20.17 -14.22
C GLY A 164 18.90 -18.66 -14.25
N PHE A 165 19.21 -18.00 -15.37
CA PHE A 165 19.02 -16.56 -15.50
C PHE A 165 17.52 -16.19 -15.44
N SER A 166 17.19 -15.18 -14.64
CA SER A 166 15.85 -14.64 -14.47
C SER A 166 15.91 -13.11 -14.43
N PHE A 167 14.96 -12.45 -15.09
CA PHE A 167 14.85 -10.99 -15.16
C PHE A 167 13.37 -10.60 -15.05
N GLU A 168 13.07 -9.53 -14.32
CA GLU A 168 11.72 -8.98 -14.24
C GLU A 168 11.77 -7.47 -14.05
N VAL A 169 10.79 -6.77 -14.64
CA VAL A 169 10.53 -5.34 -14.43
C VAL A 169 9.08 -5.14 -13.99
N TYR A 170 8.86 -4.07 -13.22
CA TYR A 170 7.60 -3.74 -12.58
C TYR A 170 7.33 -2.23 -12.62
N THR A 171 6.06 -1.85 -12.71
CA THR A 171 5.56 -0.50 -12.46
C THR A 171 4.25 -0.56 -11.67
N HIS A 172 4.07 0.35 -10.72
CA HIS A 172 2.83 0.45 -9.94
C HIS A 172 1.63 0.93 -10.77
N ASP A 173 1.91 1.78 -11.78
CA ASP A 173 0.95 2.31 -12.73
C ASP A 173 1.64 2.59 -14.07
N ILE A 174 1.09 2.08 -15.16
CA ILE A 174 1.67 2.18 -16.51
C ILE A 174 1.57 3.61 -17.06
N SER A 175 0.55 4.37 -16.66
CA SER A 175 0.34 5.74 -17.11
C SER A 175 1.21 6.74 -16.36
N LYS A 176 1.32 6.60 -15.04
CA LYS A 176 2.11 7.51 -14.19
C LYS A 176 3.59 7.16 -14.16
N ASN A 177 3.91 5.87 -14.07
CA ASN A 177 5.29 5.35 -14.03
C ASN A 177 6.17 6.02 -12.96
N GLU A 178 5.59 6.36 -11.80
CA GLU A 178 6.32 6.97 -10.68
C GLU A 178 7.15 5.93 -9.93
N ILE A 179 6.51 4.87 -9.46
CA ILE A 179 7.17 3.76 -8.77
C ILE A 179 7.46 2.65 -9.77
N ILE A 180 8.75 2.33 -9.92
CA ILE A 180 9.27 1.29 -10.80
C ILE A 180 10.23 0.38 -10.05
N ALA A 181 10.30 -0.88 -10.46
CA ALA A 181 11.22 -1.85 -9.88
C ALA A 181 11.71 -2.85 -10.92
N GLY A 182 12.81 -3.53 -10.61
CA GLY A 182 13.30 -4.62 -11.42
C GLY A 182 14.30 -5.50 -10.68
N ARG A 183 14.41 -6.73 -11.16
CA ARG A 183 15.35 -7.73 -10.61
C ARG A 183 16.02 -8.51 -11.73
N ALA A 184 17.26 -8.91 -11.48
CA ALA A 184 18.00 -9.86 -12.31
C ALA A 184 18.71 -10.86 -11.40
N SER A 185 18.66 -12.15 -11.74
CA SER A 185 19.34 -13.19 -10.98
C SER A 185 19.88 -14.30 -11.86
N LEU A 186 20.87 -15.04 -11.36
CA LEU A 186 21.52 -16.15 -12.06
C LEU A 186 22.11 -17.18 -11.07
N GLN A 187 22.43 -18.36 -11.58
CA GLN A 187 23.08 -19.46 -10.84
C GLN A 187 24.50 -19.68 -11.40
N PRO A 188 25.51 -18.97 -10.89
CA PRO A 188 26.83 -18.88 -11.54
C PRO A 188 27.58 -20.22 -11.51
N LEU A 189 27.31 -21.05 -10.50
CA LEU A 189 28.01 -22.30 -10.26
C LEU A 189 27.22 -23.53 -10.72
N ARG A 190 26.14 -23.35 -11.50
CA ARG A 190 25.23 -24.44 -11.93
C ARG A 190 25.95 -25.61 -12.63
N GLY A 191 27.03 -25.33 -13.36
CA GLY A 191 27.86 -26.33 -14.03
C GLY A 191 28.97 -26.96 -13.16
N SER A 192 29.13 -26.51 -11.92
CA SER A 192 30.18 -27.02 -11.02
C SER A 192 29.85 -28.41 -10.45
N LYS A 193 30.87 -29.15 -10.03
CA LYS A 193 30.72 -30.46 -9.36
C LYS A 193 30.40 -30.34 -7.86
N LEU A 194 30.30 -29.12 -7.32
CA LEU A 194 30.07 -28.88 -5.89
C LEU A 194 28.56 -28.98 -5.60
N PRO A 195 28.09 -30.01 -4.86
CA PRO A 195 26.66 -30.34 -4.79
C PRO A 195 25.77 -29.25 -4.21
N LEU A 196 26.27 -28.47 -3.25
CA LEU A 196 25.57 -27.34 -2.62
C LEU A 196 25.70 -26.08 -3.48
N LEU A 197 26.93 -25.69 -3.84
CA LEU A 197 27.18 -24.43 -4.54
C LEU A 197 26.58 -24.36 -5.94
N ARG A 198 26.34 -25.49 -6.62
CA ARG A 198 25.64 -25.48 -7.92
C ARG A 198 24.21 -24.96 -7.87
N LYS A 199 23.61 -24.85 -6.69
CA LYS A 199 22.27 -24.30 -6.46
C LYS A 199 22.28 -22.85 -5.97
N LEU A 200 23.46 -22.28 -5.73
CA LEU A 200 23.62 -20.88 -5.35
C LEU A 200 22.97 -20.01 -6.42
N LYS A 201 21.98 -19.22 -6.02
CA LYS A 201 21.39 -18.15 -6.81
C LYS A 201 21.92 -16.83 -6.26
N VAL A 202 22.30 -15.93 -7.15
CA VAL A 202 22.68 -14.56 -6.80
C VAL A 202 21.79 -13.61 -7.59
N GLY A 203 21.38 -12.51 -6.97
CA GLY A 203 20.46 -11.56 -7.57
C GLY A 203 20.84 -10.11 -7.26
N VAL A 204 20.41 -9.22 -8.14
CA VAL A 204 20.43 -7.78 -7.94
C VAL A 204 19.03 -7.24 -8.14
N ASN A 205 18.64 -6.28 -7.31
CA ASN A 205 17.35 -5.63 -7.36
C ASN A 205 17.53 -4.11 -7.40
N LEU A 206 16.59 -3.43 -8.05
CA LEU A 206 16.52 -1.97 -8.17
C LEU A 206 15.07 -1.54 -8.01
N GLY A 207 14.82 -0.50 -7.23
CA GLY A 207 13.52 0.14 -7.09
C GLY A 207 13.67 1.66 -7.11
N ALA A 208 12.69 2.38 -7.61
CA ALA A 208 12.71 3.84 -7.57
C ALA A 208 11.32 4.45 -7.43
N ASP A 209 11.25 5.59 -6.75
CA ASP A 209 10.16 6.56 -6.82
C ASP A 209 10.64 7.80 -7.57
N ARG A 210 10.06 8.06 -8.74
CA ARG A 210 10.39 9.21 -9.58
C ARG A 210 9.65 10.50 -9.21
N ASN A 211 8.65 10.41 -8.34
CA ASN A 211 7.83 11.54 -7.90
C ASN A 211 7.37 11.36 -6.45
N PRO A 212 8.23 11.55 -5.43
CA PRO A 212 7.83 11.37 -4.03
C PRO A 212 6.59 12.17 -3.60
N TYR A 213 6.28 13.28 -4.28
CA TYR A 213 5.09 14.09 -4.02
C TYR A 213 3.79 13.54 -4.64
N GLY A 214 3.85 12.47 -5.46
CA GLY A 214 2.73 11.95 -6.27
C GLY A 214 1.48 11.46 -5.53
N LYS A 215 1.44 11.59 -4.20
CA LYS A 215 0.21 11.46 -3.40
C LYS A 215 -0.74 12.63 -3.65
N TYR A 216 -0.22 13.85 -3.74
CA TYR A 216 -1.01 15.07 -3.96
C TYR A 216 -0.87 15.48 -5.44
N PRO A 217 -1.99 15.68 -6.16
CA PRO A 217 -1.98 16.18 -7.53
C PRO A 217 -1.88 17.71 -7.60
N ASP A 218 -1.63 18.19 -8.81
CA ASP A 218 -1.70 19.58 -9.25
C ASP A 218 -2.56 19.60 -10.51
N SER A 219 -3.84 19.93 -10.36
CA SER A 219 -4.83 19.75 -11.40
C SER A 219 -4.73 20.80 -12.50
N ASP A 220 -4.40 22.05 -12.17
CA ASP A 220 -4.29 23.16 -13.12
C ASP A 220 -2.83 23.57 -13.46
N LYS A 221 -1.85 22.99 -12.76
CA LYS A 221 -0.41 23.09 -13.02
C LYS A 221 0.18 24.47 -12.73
N ASP A 222 -0.33 25.15 -11.73
CA ASP A 222 0.23 26.43 -11.27
C ASP A 222 1.42 26.26 -10.28
N GLY A 223 1.68 25.02 -9.86
CA GLY A 223 2.77 24.65 -8.96
C GLY A 223 2.34 24.51 -7.49
N TYR A 224 1.09 24.74 -7.15
CA TYR A 224 0.53 24.52 -5.82
C TYR A 224 -0.33 23.24 -5.79
N PRO A 225 -0.04 22.29 -4.88
CA PRO A 225 -0.88 21.11 -4.71
C PRO A 225 -2.35 21.42 -4.37
N ASP A 226 -3.26 20.68 -5.02
CA ASP A 226 -4.73 20.76 -4.82
C ASP A 226 -5.17 20.64 -3.36
N VAL A 227 -4.35 20.04 -2.49
CA VAL A 227 -4.69 19.81 -1.07
C VAL A 227 -4.69 21.09 -0.24
N TYR A 228 -4.01 22.15 -0.69
CA TYR A 228 -4.06 23.47 -0.05
C TYR A 228 -4.27 24.63 -1.02
N ASP A 229 -4.30 24.37 -2.33
CA ASP A 229 -4.82 25.30 -3.33
C ASP A 229 -6.33 25.52 -3.13
N LYS A 230 -6.72 26.79 -3.01
CA LYS A 230 -8.12 27.22 -2.84
C LYS A 230 -8.89 27.25 -4.16
N PHE A 231 -8.19 27.35 -5.29
CA PHE A 231 -8.75 27.36 -6.64
C PHE A 231 -8.09 26.31 -7.54
N PRO A 232 -8.17 24.99 -7.21
CA PRO A 232 -7.43 23.90 -7.88
C PRO A 232 -7.81 23.61 -9.35
N ASN A 233 -8.63 24.47 -9.95
CA ASN A 233 -9.02 24.38 -11.36
C ASN A 233 -8.79 25.71 -12.10
N ASP A 234 -8.12 26.68 -11.48
CA ASP A 234 -7.83 28.00 -12.03
C ASP A 234 -6.40 28.43 -11.72
N SER A 235 -5.50 28.10 -12.65
CA SER A 235 -4.04 28.33 -12.57
C SER A 235 -3.57 29.77 -12.35
N ARG A 236 -4.48 30.73 -12.21
CA ARG A 236 -4.21 32.14 -11.93
C ARG A 236 -4.20 32.44 -10.44
N TYR A 237 -4.88 31.64 -9.64
CA TYR A 237 -5.16 31.91 -8.24
C TYR A 237 -5.00 30.64 -7.44
N TRP A 238 -4.50 30.77 -6.21
CA TRP A 238 -4.29 29.61 -5.34
C TRP A 238 -4.58 29.90 -3.87
N LEU A 239 -4.66 31.19 -3.50
CA LEU A 239 -4.82 31.64 -2.13
C LEU A 239 -6.15 32.39 -1.94
N ASP A 240 -6.81 32.07 -0.83
CA ASP A 240 -8.04 32.68 -0.31
C ASP A 240 -7.93 32.59 1.23
N THR A 241 -7.44 33.66 1.84
CA THR A 241 -7.07 33.73 3.26
C THR A 241 -8.30 33.72 4.17
N ASP A 242 -9.36 34.45 3.82
CA ASP A 242 -10.58 34.55 4.62
C ASP A 242 -11.65 33.51 4.26
N GLY A 243 -11.48 32.83 3.11
CA GLY A 243 -12.34 31.76 2.64
C GLY A 243 -13.64 32.24 1.99
N ASP A 244 -13.70 33.48 1.52
CA ASP A 244 -14.92 34.06 0.92
C ASP A 244 -15.11 33.71 -0.57
N ASN A 245 -14.16 32.98 -1.17
CA ASN A 245 -14.03 32.62 -2.60
C ASN A 245 -13.58 33.75 -3.52
N THR A 246 -13.10 34.87 -2.97
CA THR A 246 -12.36 35.91 -3.68
C THR A 246 -10.87 35.62 -3.52
N PRO A 247 -10.12 35.43 -4.61
CA PRO A 247 -8.68 35.23 -4.50
C PRO A 247 -7.98 36.43 -3.86
N ASP A 248 -6.98 36.17 -3.01
CA ASP A 248 -6.16 37.20 -2.36
C ASP A 248 -5.57 38.21 -3.36
N ASP A 249 -5.21 37.76 -4.57
CA ASP A 249 -4.69 38.62 -5.65
C ASP A 249 -5.66 39.73 -6.10
N ILE A 250 -6.97 39.55 -5.86
CA ILE A 250 -8.03 40.48 -6.27
C ILE A 250 -9.01 40.85 -5.15
N ASP A 251 -8.60 40.62 -3.91
CA ASP A 251 -9.35 40.98 -2.71
C ASP A 251 -8.72 42.20 -2.02
N PHE A 252 -9.56 43.09 -1.48
CA PHE A 252 -9.15 44.30 -0.76
C PHE A 252 -9.25 44.16 0.77
N ASP A 253 -9.73 43.03 1.29
CA ASP A 253 -9.91 42.73 2.72
C ASP A 253 -9.49 41.28 3.01
N LEU A 254 -8.17 41.01 2.96
CA LEU A 254 -7.63 39.64 2.95
C LEU A 254 -7.96 38.81 4.20
N ASN A 255 -8.32 39.43 5.32
CA ASN A 255 -8.67 38.73 6.55
C ASN A 255 -10.17 38.74 6.87
N GLY A 256 -10.99 39.31 5.97
CA GLY A 256 -12.45 39.31 6.05
C GLY A 256 -13.03 40.03 7.26
N ASN A 257 -12.32 41.02 7.82
CA ASN A 257 -12.76 41.72 9.03
C ASN A 257 -13.70 42.90 8.75
N GLY A 258 -13.95 43.20 7.47
CA GLY A 258 -14.81 44.27 7.00
C GLY A 258 -14.13 45.64 6.92
N ILE A 259 -12.81 45.71 7.07
CA ILE A 259 -12.00 46.92 6.99
C ILE A 259 -11.00 46.74 5.84
N MET A 260 -11.02 47.67 4.88
CA MET A 260 -10.11 47.63 3.74
C MET A 260 -8.64 47.63 4.18
N ASP A 261 -7.85 46.73 3.61
CA ASP A 261 -6.42 46.62 3.88
C ASP A 261 -5.66 47.89 3.52
N HIS A 262 -4.59 48.16 4.27
CA HIS A 262 -3.66 49.21 3.89
C HIS A 262 -2.92 48.83 2.59
N PRO A 263 -2.79 49.76 1.61
CA PRO A 263 -2.18 49.45 0.30
C PRO A 263 -0.70 49.02 0.35
N ASP A 264 0.00 49.29 1.46
CA ASP A 264 1.38 48.80 1.68
C ASP A 264 1.44 47.30 2.03
N LEU A 265 0.35 46.73 2.55
CA LEU A 265 0.24 45.32 2.92
C LEU A 265 -0.49 44.51 1.84
N ASN A 266 -1.44 45.15 1.15
CA ASN A 266 -2.18 44.58 0.03
C ASN A 266 -2.04 45.49 -1.21
N PRO A 267 -1.10 45.17 -2.13
CA PRO A 267 -0.89 45.97 -3.34
C PRO A 267 -2.12 46.09 -4.25
N TYR A 268 -3.05 45.13 -4.19
CA TYR A 268 -4.26 45.16 -5.00
C TYR A 268 -5.17 46.35 -4.65
N VAL A 269 -5.21 46.76 -3.37
CA VAL A 269 -5.96 47.96 -2.93
C VAL A 269 -5.52 49.20 -3.72
N ASN A 270 -4.23 49.37 -3.97
CA ASN A 270 -3.72 50.51 -4.73
C ASN A 270 -3.94 50.35 -6.25
N ILE A 271 -4.04 49.13 -6.76
CA ILE A 271 -4.41 48.87 -8.17
C ILE A 271 -5.88 49.23 -8.40
N ALA A 272 -6.76 48.80 -7.50
CA ALA A 272 -8.19 49.07 -7.56
C ALA A 272 -8.53 50.55 -7.25
N PHE A 273 -7.82 51.15 -6.29
CA PHE A 273 -8.00 52.53 -5.83
C PHE A 273 -6.66 53.29 -5.79
N PRO A 274 -6.17 53.76 -6.95
CA PRO A 274 -4.86 54.43 -7.03
C PRO A 274 -4.74 55.64 -6.10
N GLY A 275 -3.74 55.61 -5.21
CA GLY A 275 -3.44 56.71 -4.30
C GLY A 275 -4.42 56.88 -3.13
N ILE A 276 -5.23 55.86 -2.82
CA ILE A 276 -6.30 55.98 -1.80
C ILE A 276 -5.77 56.41 -0.42
N ALA A 277 -4.60 55.92 0.00
CA ALA A 277 -3.99 56.30 1.28
C ALA A 277 -3.53 57.78 1.32
N GLU A 278 -3.15 58.36 0.17
CA GLU A 278 -2.78 59.78 0.07
C GLU A 278 -4.02 60.69 -0.01
N LEU A 279 -5.05 60.22 -0.70
CA LEU A 279 -6.31 60.96 -0.88
C LEU A 279 -7.16 60.97 0.41
N TYR A 280 -7.05 59.93 1.22
CA TYR A 280 -7.81 59.74 2.45
C TYR A 280 -6.91 59.33 3.63
N PRO A 281 -6.03 60.22 4.12
CA PRO A 281 -5.04 59.89 5.15
C PRO A 281 -5.65 59.55 6.52
N ASP A 282 -6.90 59.95 6.77
CA ASP A 282 -7.63 59.67 8.00
C ASP A 282 -8.53 58.41 7.91
N TYR A 283 -8.56 57.72 6.76
CA TYR A 283 -9.34 56.48 6.62
C TYR A 283 -8.71 55.36 7.46
N PRO A 284 -9.51 54.60 8.25
CA PRO A 284 -8.99 53.59 9.14
C PRO A 284 -8.68 52.29 8.39
N PHE A 285 -7.64 52.28 7.55
CA PHE A 285 -7.19 51.06 6.87
C PHE A 285 -6.75 49.99 7.86
N ASP A 286 -6.96 48.72 7.50
CA ASP A 286 -6.42 47.61 8.28
C ASP A 286 -4.92 47.49 8.08
N THR A 287 -4.20 47.40 9.20
CA THR A 287 -2.74 47.21 9.25
C THR A 287 -2.35 45.89 9.90
N ALA A 288 -3.32 45.11 10.38
CA ALA A 288 -3.16 43.79 10.98
C ALA A 288 -3.51 42.69 9.96
N VAL A 289 -2.93 42.80 8.77
CA VAL A 289 -3.16 41.88 7.65
C VAL A 289 -2.07 40.81 7.63
N TYR A 290 -2.46 39.55 7.75
CA TYR A 290 -1.54 38.41 7.79
C TYR A 290 -2.02 37.32 6.83
N PRO A 291 -1.78 37.49 5.51
CA PRO A 291 -2.24 36.53 4.51
C PRO A 291 -1.65 35.15 4.74
N ASP A 292 -2.43 34.12 4.44
CA ASP A 292 -1.98 32.75 4.43
C ASP A 292 -0.83 32.56 3.42
N SER A 293 -0.17 31.40 3.45
CA SER A 293 0.76 31.05 2.38
C SER A 293 0.87 29.55 2.20
N ALA A 294 1.24 29.15 1.00
CA ALA A 294 1.57 27.78 0.67
C ALA A 294 2.92 27.73 -0.01
N ASN A 295 3.62 26.61 0.12
CA ASN A 295 4.81 26.34 -0.67
C ASN A 295 4.41 25.72 -2.01
N GLN A 296 5.14 26.04 -3.08
CA GLN A 296 5.02 25.30 -4.32
C GLN A 296 5.64 23.90 -4.20
N TYR A 297 5.35 23.01 -5.16
CA TYR A 297 6.13 21.78 -5.33
C TYR A 297 7.62 22.10 -5.40
N LEU A 298 8.40 21.38 -4.61
CA LEU A 298 9.85 21.37 -4.76
C LEU A 298 10.23 20.43 -5.90
N ASP A 299 11.36 20.71 -6.55
CA ASP A 299 11.93 19.80 -7.56
C ASP A 299 12.11 18.40 -6.94
N PRO A 300 11.42 17.37 -7.47
CA PRO A 300 11.44 16.04 -6.86
C PRO A 300 12.83 15.43 -7.01
N THR A 301 13.46 15.06 -5.90
CA THR A 301 14.63 14.19 -5.91
C THR A 301 14.13 12.74 -5.95
N PRO A 302 14.41 11.96 -7.01
CA PRO A 302 13.96 10.58 -7.06
C PRO A 302 14.53 9.75 -5.91
N MET A 303 13.70 8.92 -5.30
CA MET A 303 14.16 7.93 -4.34
C MET A 303 14.67 6.70 -5.10
N LEU A 304 15.93 6.33 -4.93
CA LEU A 304 16.53 5.14 -5.55
C LEU A 304 16.95 4.14 -4.48
N VAL A 305 16.61 2.86 -4.70
CA VAL A 305 17.03 1.76 -3.85
C VAL A 305 17.60 0.63 -4.68
N TYR A 306 18.60 -0.06 -4.13
CA TYR A 306 19.19 -1.23 -4.78
C TYR A 306 19.63 -2.26 -3.74
N SER A 307 19.55 -3.54 -4.10
CA SER A 307 20.02 -4.63 -3.25
C SER A 307 20.78 -5.71 -4.02
N LEU A 308 21.65 -6.41 -3.30
CA LEU A 308 22.39 -7.58 -3.74
C LEU A 308 22.02 -8.73 -2.81
N GLU A 309 21.63 -9.87 -3.38
CA GLU A 309 21.16 -11.04 -2.65
C GLU A 309 21.88 -12.32 -3.06
N TYR A 310 21.88 -13.29 -2.16
CA TYR A 310 22.08 -14.68 -2.52
C TYR A 310 21.11 -15.61 -1.81
N ASP A 311 20.78 -16.71 -2.49
CA ASP A 311 20.02 -17.83 -1.96
C ASP A 311 20.83 -19.12 -2.13
N LEU A 312 21.06 -19.84 -1.04
CA LEU A 312 21.74 -21.12 -1.03
C LEU A 312 20.83 -22.21 -0.42
N PRO A 313 20.19 -23.04 -1.26
CA PRO A 313 19.47 -24.23 -0.80
C PRO A 313 20.44 -25.23 -0.16
N LEU A 314 20.32 -25.44 1.15
CA LEU A 314 21.16 -26.35 1.94
C LEU A 314 20.61 -27.79 1.91
N LEU A 315 19.29 -27.93 1.96
CA LEU A 315 18.59 -29.21 1.94
C LEU A 315 17.28 -29.06 1.15
N GLU A 316 17.06 -29.94 0.18
CA GLU A 316 15.81 -30.00 -0.57
C GLU A 316 15.37 -31.47 -0.69
N LYS A 317 14.37 -31.84 0.11
CA LYS A 317 13.67 -33.12 0.05
C LYS A 317 12.17 -32.85 -0.04
N SER A 318 11.37 -33.87 -0.34
CA SER A 318 9.91 -33.72 -0.51
C SER A 318 9.21 -33.05 0.68
N ASN A 319 9.67 -33.30 1.92
CA ASN A 319 9.00 -32.85 3.15
C ASN A 319 9.79 -31.79 3.93
N ILE A 320 10.99 -31.42 3.46
CA ILE A 320 11.84 -30.44 4.11
C ILE A 320 12.66 -29.66 3.09
N LYS A 321 12.56 -28.34 3.13
CA LYS A 321 13.39 -27.39 2.39
C LYS A 321 14.05 -26.46 3.40
N LEU A 322 15.38 -26.39 3.39
CA LEU A 322 16.17 -25.48 4.21
C LEU A 322 17.11 -24.69 3.29
N SER A 323 17.05 -23.37 3.41
CA SER A 323 17.91 -22.44 2.67
C SER A 323 18.58 -21.47 3.61
N ASN A 324 19.80 -21.07 3.27
CA ASN A 324 20.45 -19.90 3.85
C ASN A 324 20.50 -18.80 2.80
N TYR A 325 20.27 -17.58 3.23
CA TYR A 325 20.29 -16.41 2.36
C TYR A 325 20.91 -15.20 3.05
N ALA A 326 21.23 -14.21 2.22
CA ALA A 326 21.59 -12.88 2.67
C ALA A 326 21.07 -11.84 1.67
N GLU A 327 20.79 -10.65 2.17
CA GLU A 327 20.48 -9.47 1.35
C GLU A 327 21.18 -8.25 1.92
N LEU A 328 21.95 -7.55 1.09
CA LEU A 328 22.50 -6.23 1.37
C LEU A 328 21.73 -5.21 0.53
N ALA A 329 21.09 -4.25 1.18
CA ALA A 329 20.33 -3.22 0.50
C ALA A 329 20.80 -1.80 0.87
N VAL A 330 20.62 -0.87 -0.06
CA VAL A 330 21.01 0.53 0.07
C VAL A 330 19.85 1.41 -0.38
N ILE A 331 19.59 2.45 0.40
CA ILE A 331 18.76 3.60 0.02
C ILE A 331 19.74 4.70 -0.40
N ASP A 332 19.75 5.05 -1.68
CA ASP A 332 20.76 5.94 -2.26
C ASP A 332 20.72 7.33 -1.62
N GLY A 333 21.89 7.87 -1.26
CA GLY A 333 21.99 9.13 -0.49
C GLY A 333 21.69 9.03 1.01
N TYR A 334 21.21 7.86 1.49
CA TYR A 334 20.79 7.64 2.87
C TYR A 334 21.62 6.53 3.54
N GLY A 335 21.00 5.38 3.86
CA GLY A 335 21.60 4.30 4.65
C GLY A 335 21.64 2.95 3.95
N LYS A 336 22.19 1.95 4.65
CA LYS A 336 22.28 0.56 4.18
C LYS A 336 21.84 -0.42 5.26
N GLY A 337 21.29 -1.55 4.83
CA GLY A 337 20.86 -2.64 5.71
C GLY A 337 21.34 -3.99 5.20
N LEU A 338 21.52 -4.93 6.13
CA LEU A 338 21.97 -6.29 5.86
C LEU A 338 21.09 -7.29 6.60
N ILE A 339 20.57 -8.28 5.87
CA ILE A 339 20.09 -9.54 6.45
C ILE A 339 21.22 -10.55 6.30
N PHE A 340 21.86 -10.93 7.41
CA PHE A 340 22.76 -12.08 7.44
C PHE A 340 23.11 -12.52 8.88
N PRO A 341 23.00 -13.81 9.20
CA PRO A 341 22.45 -14.87 8.37
C PRO A 341 20.92 -14.84 8.32
N GLY A 342 20.35 -15.12 7.14
CA GLY A 342 18.93 -15.47 6.97
C GLY A 342 18.77 -16.98 6.76
N PHE A 343 17.77 -17.59 7.38
CA PHE A 343 17.41 -18.99 7.17
C PHE A 343 15.91 -19.11 6.88
N SER A 344 15.58 -19.86 5.83
CA SER A 344 14.20 -20.25 5.51
C SER A 344 14.07 -21.76 5.65
N LEU A 345 13.07 -22.23 6.38
CA LEU A 345 12.77 -23.64 6.61
C LEU A 345 11.29 -23.89 6.37
N ARG A 346 10.99 -24.71 5.35
CA ARG A 346 9.68 -25.32 5.13
C ARG A 346 9.75 -26.78 5.52
N TRP A 347 8.99 -27.18 6.54
CA TRP A 347 8.97 -28.54 7.08
C TRP A 347 7.56 -28.95 7.45
N LEU A 348 7.01 -29.95 6.75
CA LEU A 348 5.65 -30.45 6.95
C LEU A 348 4.61 -29.31 6.91
N ILE A 349 4.05 -28.97 8.07
CA ILE A 349 3.02 -27.94 8.24
C ILE A 349 3.60 -26.56 8.55
N PHE A 350 4.92 -26.46 8.70
CA PHE A 350 5.63 -25.26 9.11
C PHE A 350 6.33 -24.60 7.92
N ASP A 351 6.18 -23.28 7.82
CA ASP A 351 7.01 -22.41 6.99
C ASP A 351 7.57 -21.32 7.90
N THR A 352 8.89 -21.20 7.95
CA THR A 352 9.57 -20.39 8.97
C THR A 352 10.75 -19.64 8.39
N LYS A 353 10.97 -18.42 8.89
CA LYS A 353 12.19 -17.65 8.63
C LYS A 353 12.80 -17.17 9.92
N LEU A 354 14.13 -17.13 9.97
CA LEU A 354 14.90 -16.51 11.05
C LEU A 354 16.02 -15.69 10.43
N GLU A 355 16.09 -14.42 10.80
CA GLU A 355 17.00 -13.45 10.23
C GLU A 355 17.71 -12.67 11.32
N LEU A 356 19.02 -12.54 11.19
CA LEU A 356 19.77 -11.48 11.86
C LEU A 356 19.80 -10.25 10.93
N ARG A 357 19.20 -9.16 11.38
CA ARG A 357 19.07 -7.89 10.67
C ARG A 357 20.06 -6.89 11.27
N ASN A 358 20.85 -6.23 10.43
CA ASN A 358 21.81 -5.20 10.82
C ASN A 358 21.66 -3.97 9.92
N PHE A 359 21.18 -2.88 10.50
CA PHE A 359 20.80 -1.65 9.81
C PHE A 359 21.70 -0.50 10.25
N GLY A 360 22.26 0.21 9.27
CA GLY A 360 22.96 1.46 9.51
C GLY A 360 22.01 2.61 9.84
N SER A 361 22.56 3.76 10.23
CA SER A 361 21.79 5.00 10.32
C SER A 361 21.16 5.36 8.97
N ARG A 362 20.02 6.05 8.99
CA ARG A 362 19.28 6.49 7.80
C ARG A 362 18.80 5.34 6.90
N PHE A 363 18.63 4.14 7.45
CA PHE A 363 18.09 2.98 6.74
C PHE A 363 16.79 2.52 7.39
N LEU A 364 15.66 2.67 6.67
CA LEU A 364 14.39 2.09 7.07
C LEU A 364 14.16 0.78 6.27
N PRO A 365 14.03 -0.39 6.90
CA PRO A 365 13.64 -1.61 6.20
C PRO A 365 12.20 -1.49 5.67
N ALA A 366 11.88 -2.23 4.60
CA ALA A 366 10.57 -2.18 3.95
C ALA A 366 10.11 -0.73 3.61
N TYR A 367 11.05 0.12 3.18
CA TYR A 367 10.77 1.51 2.83
C TYR A 367 9.61 1.63 1.82
N PHE A 368 9.63 0.77 0.80
CA PHE A 368 8.53 0.57 -0.15
C PHE A 368 7.68 -0.62 0.30
N ASN A 369 6.70 -0.36 1.15
CA ASN A 369 5.72 -1.34 1.61
C ASN A 369 4.33 -1.08 1.01
N ASN A 370 3.35 -1.90 1.37
CA ASN A 370 1.96 -1.72 0.96
C ASN A 370 1.36 -0.35 1.33
N LEU A 371 1.91 0.35 2.34
CA LEU A 371 1.46 1.67 2.79
C LEU A 371 2.23 2.84 2.15
N TYR A 372 3.23 2.55 1.30
CA TYR A 372 4.15 3.57 0.80
C TYR A 372 3.42 4.72 0.08
N ASP A 373 2.42 4.41 -0.73
CA ASP A 373 1.63 5.42 -1.45
C ASP A 373 1.01 6.48 -0.53
N GLU A 374 0.60 6.11 0.69
CA GLU A 374 0.03 7.03 1.68
C GLU A 374 1.12 7.76 2.47
N GLN A 375 2.24 7.10 2.70
CA GLN A 375 3.32 7.62 3.54
C GLN A 375 4.33 8.48 2.77
N ARG A 376 4.40 8.37 1.43
CA ARG A 376 5.42 9.01 0.60
C ARG A 376 5.45 10.54 0.72
N CYS A 377 4.31 11.15 1.05
CA CYS A 377 4.17 12.60 1.22
C CYS A 377 3.04 12.95 2.21
N GLU A 378 3.24 13.99 3.02
CA GLU A 378 2.27 14.50 4.00
C GLU A 378 2.17 16.03 3.91
N VAL A 379 0.99 16.57 4.23
CA VAL A 379 0.79 18.01 4.40
C VAL A 379 1.21 18.41 5.81
N VAL A 380 2.06 19.42 5.90
CA VAL A 380 2.46 20.05 7.16
C VAL A 380 1.82 21.43 7.23
N ASP A 381 1.04 21.64 8.29
CA ASP A 381 0.51 22.96 8.66
C ASP A 381 1.37 23.56 9.77
N HIS A 382 2.03 24.69 9.48
CA HIS A 382 2.86 25.42 10.45
C HIS A 382 2.09 26.51 11.21
N SER A 383 0.76 26.52 11.15
CA SER A 383 -0.11 27.53 11.79
C SER A 383 0.13 27.69 13.30
N ALA A 384 0.50 26.62 14.02
CA ALA A 384 0.80 26.67 15.45
C ALA A 384 2.04 27.52 15.82
N VAL A 385 2.86 27.88 14.83
CA VAL A 385 4.11 28.66 15.02
C VAL A 385 3.94 30.13 14.58
N SER A 386 2.79 30.48 14.00
CA SER A 386 2.50 31.84 13.57
C SER A 386 1.96 32.68 14.73
N GLU A 387 2.69 33.72 15.13
CA GLU A 387 2.27 34.64 16.21
C GLU A 387 0.94 35.36 15.92
N ASN A 388 0.44 35.33 14.68
CA ASN A 388 -0.71 36.10 14.22
C ASN A 388 -1.82 35.28 13.52
N GLY A 389 -1.87 33.95 13.72
CA GLY A 389 -2.94 33.11 13.19
C GLY A 389 -2.85 32.76 11.70
N ARG A 390 -1.87 33.31 10.97
CA ARG A 390 -1.55 32.95 9.58
C ARG A 390 -1.26 31.45 9.43
N ARG A 391 -1.86 30.81 8.43
CA ARG A 391 -1.61 29.42 8.07
C ARG A 391 -0.51 29.34 7.03
N ILE A 392 0.34 28.33 7.18
CA ILE A 392 1.45 28.09 6.26
C ILE A 392 1.44 26.61 5.92
N TYR A 393 1.10 26.30 4.67
CA TYR A 393 1.02 24.93 4.18
C TYR A 393 2.28 24.55 3.42
N SER A 394 2.76 23.33 3.64
CA SER A 394 3.86 22.75 2.88
C SER A 394 3.72 21.24 2.77
N LEU A 395 4.46 20.64 1.83
CA LEU A 395 4.58 19.19 1.74
C LEU A 395 5.90 18.72 2.34
N THR A 396 5.87 17.57 3.01
CA THR A 396 7.06 16.86 3.45
C THR A 396 7.05 15.43 2.92
N THR A 397 8.18 14.96 2.42
CA THR A 397 8.32 13.63 1.84
C THR A 397 8.87 12.64 2.85
N LYS A 398 8.52 11.36 2.67
CA LYS A 398 8.89 10.24 3.56
C LYS A 398 10.39 10.12 3.80
N ASP A 399 11.21 10.53 2.84
CA ASP A 399 12.67 10.42 2.92
C ASP A 399 13.29 11.35 3.98
N THR A 400 12.63 12.48 4.29
CA THR A 400 13.06 13.40 5.36
C THR A 400 13.13 12.71 6.73
N MET A 401 12.26 11.73 6.99
CA MET A 401 12.26 10.99 8.26
C MET A 401 13.50 10.09 8.40
N LEU A 402 14.19 9.75 7.30
CA LEU A 402 15.37 8.90 7.33
C LEU A 402 16.51 9.55 8.12
N ASP A 403 16.61 10.87 8.16
CA ASP A 403 17.64 11.60 8.91
C ASP A 403 17.57 11.33 10.43
N GLY A 404 16.38 11.01 10.94
CA GLY A 404 16.16 10.63 12.34
C GLY A 404 16.57 9.19 12.68
N ILE A 405 16.73 8.31 11.68
CA ILE A 405 16.90 6.88 11.90
C ILE A 405 18.33 6.55 12.35
N LYS A 406 18.43 5.89 13.50
CA LYS A 406 19.69 5.41 14.08
C LYS A 406 20.00 3.97 13.67
N ALA A 407 21.27 3.61 13.78
CA ALA A 407 21.70 2.24 13.50
C ALA A 407 21.10 1.25 14.51
N SER A 408 20.75 0.06 14.04
CA SER A 408 20.18 -1.00 14.89
C SER A 408 20.58 -2.40 14.40
N ILE A 409 20.57 -3.37 15.29
CA ILE A 409 20.79 -4.78 14.99
C ILE A 409 19.76 -5.60 15.74
N GLY A 410 19.25 -6.68 15.16
CA GLY A 410 18.21 -7.44 15.82
C GLY A 410 17.82 -8.71 15.12
N TRP A 411 16.88 -9.41 15.75
CA TRP A 411 16.34 -10.66 15.22
C TRP A 411 14.96 -10.42 14.63
N PHE A 412 14.71 -11.08 13.52
CA PHE A 412 13.38 -11.22 12.95
C PHE A 412 13.05 -12.71 12.78
N GLY A 413 11.84 -13.08 13.19
CA GLY A 413 11.33 -14.45 13.08
C GLY A 413 9.94 -14.45 12.44
N TYR A 414 9.72 -15.37 11.52
CA TYR A 414 8.44 -15.63 10.87
C TYR A 414 8.05 -17.10 11.05
N LEU A 415 6.76 -17.34 11.26
CA LEU A 415 6.16 -18.67 11.40
C LEU A 415 4.78 -18.68 10.76
N LYS A 416 4.60 -19.54 9.76
CA LYS A 416 3.31 -19.95 9.21
C LYS A 416 3.09 -21.43 9.49
N VAL A 417 1.89 -21.76 9.97
CA VAL A 417 1.48 -23.13 10.32
C VAL A 417 0.16 -23.45 9.62
N ASN A 418 0.12 -24.54 8.87
CA ASN A 418 -1.12 -25.11 8.32
C ASN A 418 -1.58 -26.31 9.16
N ILE A 419 -2.59 -26.09 10.00
CA ILE A 419 -3.13 -27.11 10.91
C ILE A 419 -4.23 -27.87 10.18
N ALA A 420 -3.84 -28.99 9.54
CA ALA A 420 -4.74 -29.94 8.88
C ALA A 420 -5.80 -29.29 7.96
N ASN A 421 -5.40 -28.22 7.26
CA ASN A 421 -6.22 -27.42 6.35
C ASN A 421 -7.48 -26.79 6.96
N PHE A 422 -7.69 -26.90 8.28
CA PHE A 422 -8.85 -26.31 8.96
C PHE A 422 -8.48 -25.01 9.69
N ALA A 423 -7.21 -24.81 10.02
CA ALA A 423 -6.74 -23.58 10.65
C ALA A 423 -5.35 -23.20 10.16
N TYR A 424 -5.11 -21.91 10.02
CA TYR A 424 -3.84 -21.33 9.60
C TYR A 424 -3.41 -20.30 10.63
N LEU A 425 -2.19 -20.43 11.13
CA LEU A 425 -1.57 -19.43 12.00
C LEU A 425 -0.41 -18.79 11.23
N LYS A 426 -0.36 -17.47 11.19
CA LYS A 426 0.82 -16.70 10.79
C LYS A 426 1.24 -15.81 11.94
N CYS A 427 2.52 -15.82 12.29
CA CYS A 427 3.12 -14.94 13.27
C CYS A 427 4.46 -14.43 12.76
N ALA A 428 4.73 -13.15 12.93
CA ALA A 428 6.05 -12.58 12.74
C ALA A 428 6.41 -11.71 13.95
N TYR A 429 7.69 -11.73 14.33
CA TYR A 429 8.21 -10.96 15.45
C TYR A 429 9.55 -10.35 15.07
N GLN A 430 9.73 -9.08 15.41
CA GLN A 430 10.98 -8.36 15.27
C GLN A 430 11.41 -7.81 16.63
N ASP A 431 12.71 -7.90 16.91
CA ASP A 431 13.34 -7.20 18.02
C ASP A 431 14.67 -6.58 17.56
N LEU A 432 14.63 -5.26 17.29
CA LEU A 432 15.81 -4.45 16.99
C LEU A 432 16.34 -3.76 18.26
N PHE A 433 17.66 -3.79 18.41
CA PHE A 433 18.43 -3.18 19.48
C PHE A 433 19.35 -2.10 18.87
N GLY A 434 19.55 -0.98 19.58
CA GLY A 434 20.49 0.06 19.18
C GLY A 434 20.60 1.13 20.26
N ASP A 435 21.00 2.34 19.88
CA ASP A 435 21.08 3.50 20.80
C ASP A 435 19.74 3.77 21.51
N GLU A 436 19.77 4.41 22.68
CA GLU A 436 18.58 4.65 23.51
C GLU A 436 17.45 5.32 22.72
N GLY A 437 16.24 4.76 22.85
CA GLY A 437 15.02 5.35 22.29
C GLY A 437 14.61 4.87 20.89
N ILE A 438 15.34 3.94 20.26
CA ILE A 438 14.91 3.34 18.97
C ILE A 438 13.70 2.42 19.19
N PRO A 439 12.50 2.75 18.67
CA PRO A 439 11.43 1.78 18.56
C PRO A 439 11.85 0.70 17.57
N GLY A 440 11.76 -0.56 17.98
CA GLY A 440 12.33 -1.66 17.20
C GLY A 440 11.66 -3.01 17.40
N LYS A 441 10.64 -3.06 18.28
CA LYS A 441 9.88 -4.28 18.54
C LYS A 441 8.58 -4.24 17.75
N SER A 442 8.31 -5.32 17.03
CA SER A 442 7.11 -5.44 16.21
C SER A 442 6.55 -6.86 16.29
N LEU A 443 5.23 -6.99 16.31
CA LEU A 443 4.49 -8.24 16.33
C LEU A 443 3.39 -8.19 15.28
N TRP A 444 3.30 -9.25 14.47
CA TRP A 444 2.20 -9.50 13.56
C TRP A 444 1.65 -10.90 13.82
N ALA A 445 0.33 -11.05 13.93
CA ALA A 445 -0.31 -12.34 14.17
C ALA A 445 -1.66 -12.43 13.44
N LYS A 446 -1.89 -13.52 12.70
CA LYS A 446 -3.15 -13.82 12.01
C LYS A 446 -3.52 -15.26 12.30
N LEU A 447 -4.73 -15.45 12.80
CA LEU A 447 -5.35 -16.76 12.95
C LEU A 447 -6.54 -16.82 12.00
N THR A 448 -6.54 -17.82 11.12
CA THR A 448 -7.63 -18.10 10.20
C THR A 448 -8.18 -19.50 10.49
N PHE A 449 -9.49 -19.62 10.61
CA PHE A 449 -10.21 -20.86 10.80
C PHE A 449 -11.14 -21.11 9.60
N MET A 450 -10.98 -22.25 8.94
CA MET A 450 -11.71 -22.67 7.75
C MET A 450 -12.26 -24.09 7.96
N PRO A 451 -13.33 -24.24 8.75
CA PRO A 451 -13.79 -25.56 9.15
C PRO A 451 -14.55 -26.25 8.02
N GLU A 452 -14.07 -27.41 7.57
CA GLU A 452 -14.82 -28.24 6.62
C GLU A 452 -16.12 -28.81 7.24
N LYS A 453 -16.12 -29.04 8.56
CA LYS A 453 -17.22 -29.74 9.27
C LYS A 453 -18.20 -28.82 9.99
N PHE A 454 -17.88 -27.54 10.14
CA PHE A 454 -18.82 -26.60 10.76
C PHE A 454 -19.77 -26.13 9.66
N PRO A 455 -21.08 -26.39 9.77
CA PRO A 455 -21.99 -26.15 8.66
C PRO A 455 -21.93 -24.67 8.25
N ARG A 456 -21.54 -24.45 7.00
CA ARG A 456 -21.59 -23.17 6.28
C ARG A 456 -20.62 -22.07 6.74
N LEU A 457 -19.84 -22.22 7.81
CA LEU A 457 -18.75 -21.27 8.09
C LEU A 457 -17.57 -21.58 7.17
N ARG A 458 -17.32 -20.72 6.17
CA ARG A 458 -16.22 -20.89 5.21
C ARG A 458 -14.91 -20.30 5.74
N GLU A 459 -14.98 -19.18 6.45
CA GLU A 459 -13.81 -18.55 7.05
C GLU A 459 -14.19 -17.74 8.30
N ALA A 460 -13.35 -17.79 9.31
CA ALA A 460 -13.27 -16.79 10.37
C ALA A 460 -11.79 -16.46 10.59
N SER A 461 -11.39 -15.22 10.38
CA SER A 461 -10.02 -14.76 10.56
C SER A 461 -9.94 -13.54 11.49
N LEU A 462 -8.86 -13.50 12.27
CA LEU A 462 -8.50 -12.39 13.15
C LEU A 462 -7.02 -12.08 12.94
N TYR A 463 -6.71 -10.81 12.81
CA TYR A 463 -5.37 -10.27 12.70
C TYR A 463 -5.14 -9.20 13.75
N TYR A 464 -3.92 -9.20 14.26
CA TYR A 464 -3.39 -8.17 15.12
C TYR A 464 -1.97 -7.82 14.68
N ALA A 465 -1.67 -6.53 14.62
CA ALA A 465 -0.32 -6.04 14.53
C ALA A 465 -0.06 -4.93 15.54
N GLN A 466 1.18 -4.88 16.03
CA GLN A 466 1.73 -3.77 16.80
C GLN A 466 3.17 -3.58 16.34
N THR A 467 3.46 -2.47 15.66
CA THR A 467 4.73 -2.28 14.95
C THR A 467 5.55 -1.15 15.52
N ASP A 468 6.87 -1.28 15.47
CA ASP A 468 7.84 -0.24 15.79
C ASP A 468 7.51 0.46 17.12
N VAL A 469 7.38 -0.36 18.17
CA VAL A 469 7.20 0.11 19.55
C VAL A 469 8.47 -0.13 20.36
N ALA A 470 8.70 0.71 21.38
CA ALA A 470 9.81 0.49 22.33
C ALA A 470 9.61 -0.79 23.15
N LYS A 471 8.34 -1.12 23.46
CA LYS A 471 7.94 -2.32 24.18
C LYS A 471 6.58 -2.78 23.69
N LEU A 472 6.44 -4.09 23.46
CA LEU A 472 5.13 -4.68 23.20
C LEU A 472 4.22 -4.50 24.43
N ASP A 473 3.07 -3.86 24.24
CA ASP A 473 2.04 -3.73 25.26
C ASP A 473 0.85 -4.60 24.90
N LEU A 474 0.83 -5.82 25.45
CA LEU A 474 -0.28 -6.76 25.31
C LEU A 474 -1.36 -6.54 26.38
N LYS A 475 -1.10 -5.68 27.39
CA LYS A 475 -2.08 -5.33 28.41
C LYS A 475 -3.03 -4.26 27.88
N TYR A 476 -2.50 -3.31 27.13
CA TYR A 476 -3.25 -2.30 26.38
C TYR A 476 -2.91 -2.44 24.89
N PRO A 477 -3.49 -3.44 24.20
CA PRO A 477 -3.11 -3.79 22.84
C PRO A 477 -3.50 -2.73 21.79
N ARG A 478 -4.27 -1.70 22.18
CA ARG A 478 -4.69 -0.60 21.32
C ARG A 478 -3.79 0.62 21.57
N ASN A 479 -2.98 0.97 20.57
CA ASN A 479 -2.15 2.19 20.51
C ASN A 479 -1.98 2.63 19.06
N THR A 480 -1.34 3.78 18.83
CA THR A 480 -1.15 4.40 17.51
C THR A 480 -0.46 3.51 16.48
N ASN A 481 0.34 2.54 16.91
CA ASN A 481 1.03 1.61 16.03
C ASN A 481 0.36 0.23 15.98
N SER A 482 -0.88 0.12 16.45
CA SER A 482 -1.63 -1.13 16.48
C SER A 482 -2.74 -1.17 15.42
N ARG A 483 -3.02 -2.37 14.90
CA ARG A 483 -4.10 -2.62 13.96
C ARG A 483 -4.81 -3.91 14.32
N VAL A 484 -6.14 -3.88 14.26
CA VAL A 484 -7.00 -5.06 14.46
C VAL A 484 -7.87 -5.22 13.24
N THR A 485 -7.95 -6.44 12.71
CA THR A 485 -8.83 -6.74 11.58
C THR A 485 -9.45 -8.11 11.74
N GLY A 486 -10.75 -8.22 11.52
CA GLY A 486 -11.51 -9.47 11.56
C GLY A 486 -12.33 -9.68 10.30
N ARG A 487 -12.47 -10.94 9.87
CA ARG A 487 -13.29 -11.31 8.70
C ARG A 487 -14.03 -12.61 8.97
N ILE A 488 -15.31 -12.64 8.62
CA ILE A 488 -16.17 -13.83 8.71
C ILE A 488 -16.86 -14.03 7.36
N VAL A 489 -16.82 -15.27 6.86
CA VAL A 489 -17.50 -15.71 5.64
C VAL A 489 -18.40 -16.87 5.96
N TYR A 490 -19.71 -16.67 5.79
CA TYR A 490 -20.72 -17.68 5.96
C TYR A 490 -21.33 -18.05 4.61
N GLY A 491 -21.05 -19.25 4.12
CA GLY A 491 -21.59 -19.79 2.87
C GLY A 491 -23.07 -20.14 3.00
N TYR A 492 -23.94 -19.28 2.49
CA TYR A 492 -25.38 -19.54 2.49
C TYR A 492 -25.72 -20.79 1.65
N ASN A 493 -25.08 -20.92 0.49
CA ASN A 493 -25.04 -22.11 -0.35
C ASN A 493 -23.72 -22.14 -1.14
N ASP A 494 -23.64 -22.94 -2.21
CA ASP A 494 -22.41 -23.08 -3.01
C ASP A 494 -22.02 -21.78 -3.73
N TYR A 495 -23.00 -20.95 -4.10
CA TYR A 495 -22.83 -19.76 -4.94
C TYR A 495 -22.85 -18.43 -4.16
N TYR A 496 -23.43 -18.39 -2.96
CA TYR A 496 -23.62 -17.15 -2.20
C TYR A 496 -22.98 -17.23 -0.81
N ASN A 497 -22.23 -16.20 -0.45
CA ASN A 497 -21.57 -16.01 0.83
C ASN A 497 -22.06 -14.72 1.50
N LEU A 498 -22.36 -14.79 2.80
CA LEU A 498 -22.50 -13.61 3.66
C LEU A 498 -21.13 -13.27 4.22
N ILE A 499 -20.67 -12.04 4.02
CA ILE A 499 -19.36 -11.57 4.45
C ILE A 499 -19.54 -10.43 5.44
N CYS A 500 -18.81 -10.52 6.55
CA CYS A 500 -18.60 -9.41 7.48
C CYS A 500 -17.10 -9.16 7.60
N ARG A 501 -16.70 -7.89 7.52
CA ARG A 501 -15.35 -7.42 7.79
C ARG A 501 -15.38 -6.31 8.81
N TYR A 502 -14.38 -6.31 9.67
CA TYR A 502 -14.16 -5.29 10.67
C TYR A 502 -12.68 -4.91 10.69
N ALA A 503 -12.39 -3.62 10.75
CA ALA A 503 -11.04 -3.11 10.95
C ALA A 503 -11.06 -1.94 11.93
N GLU A 504 -10.05 -1.90 12.80
CA GLU A 504 -9.75 -0.77 13.69
C GLU A 504 -8.30 -0.33 13.43
N ILE A 505 -8.12 0.99 13.30
CA ILE A 505 -6.83 1.67 13.44
C ILE A 505 -7.00 2.80 14.47
N TYR A 506 -5.90 3.25 15.05
CA TYR A 506 -5.95 4.15 16.18
C TYR A 506 -5.06 5.38 15.99
N THR A 507 -5.55 6.53 16.42
CA THR A 507 -4.83 7.81 16.41
C THR A 507 -4.94 8.41 17.81
N ASP A 508 -3.81 8.67 18.46
CA ASP A 508 -3.77 9.29 19.78
C ASP A 508 -3.82 10.82 19.59
N LEU A 509 -5.03 11.38 19.74
CA LEU A 509 -5.27 12.80 19.51
C LEU A 509 -4.75 13.66 20.68
N ASN A 510 -4.64 13.08 21.88
CA ASN A 510 -4.29 13.81 23.10
C ASN A 510 -2.83 13.56 23.58
N GLY A 511 -2.13 12.60 22.99
CA GLY A 511 -0.73 12.30 23.23
C GLY A 511 -0.45 11.58 24.56
N ASP A 512 -1.46 11.00 25.23
CA ASP A 512 -1.29 10.29 26.51
C ASP A 512 -0.84 8.82 26.37
N GLY A 513 -0.65 8.36 25.14
CA GLY A 513 -0.24 7.01 24.78
C GLY A 513 -1.35 5.96 24.96
N LYS A 514 -2.61 6.38 25.16
CA LYS A 514 -3.76 5.49 25.35
C LYS A 514 -4.92 5.91 24.47
N ILE A 515 -5.44 4.95 23.73
CA ILE A 515 -6.64 5.16 22.91
C ILE A 515 -7.88 5.16 23.80
N ARG A 516 -8.57 6.29 23.87
CA ARG A 516 -9.76 6.50 24.71
C ARG A 516 -10.89 7.13 23.90
N GLY A 517 -11.94 6.34 23.69
CA GLY A 517 -13.18 6.81 23.07
C GLY A 517 -13.22 6.59 21.56
N SER A 518 -14.35 6.95 20.95
CA SER A 518 -14.63 6.75 19.53
C SER A 518 -13.95 7.77 18.61
N GLU A 519 -13.41 8.86 19.15
CA GLU A 519 -12.75 9.92 18.37
C GLU A 519 -11.30 9.55 18.00
N GLU A 520 -10.68 8.66 18.77
CA GLU A 520 -9.30 8.17 18.57
C GLU A 520 -9.23 6.80 17.87
N THR A 521 -10.40 6.26 17.49
CA THR A 521 -10.52 4.96 16.82
C THR A 521 -11.23 5.16 15.48
N VAL A 522 -10.56 4.82 14.39
CA VAL A 522 -11.20 4.75 13.08
C VAL A 522 -11.64 3.31 12.85
N GLU A 523 -12.95 3.10 12.90
CA GLU A 523 -13.58 1.80 12.70
C GLU A 523 -14.18 1.70 11.30
N THR A 524 -13.95 0.57 10.64
CA THR A 524 -14.58 0.24 9.36
C THR A 524 -15.29 -1.11 9.45
N ILE A 525 -16.58 -1.13 9.10
CA ILE A 525 -17.36 -2.36 8.99
C ILE A 525 -17.89 -2.48 7.57
N THR A 526 -17.70 -3.64 6.96
CA THR A 526 -18.30 -3.99 5.66
C THR A 526 -19.14 -5.23 5.80
N PHE A 527 -20.39 -5.18 5.33
CA PHE A 527 -21.30 -6.32 5.31
C PHE A 527 -21.95 -6.45 3.93
N GLY A 528 -22.01 -7.67 3.41
CA GLY A 528 -22.62 -7.92 2.10
C GLY A 528 -22.75 -9.39 1.73
N VAL A 529 -23.36 -9.60 0.57
CA VAL A 529 -23.49 -10.89 -0.11
C VAL A 529 -22.47 -10.92 -1.25
N GLU A 530 -21.50 -11.81 -1.16
CA GLU A 530 -20.63 -12.19 -2.27
C GLU A 530 -21.28 -13.35 -3.02
N PHE A 531 -21.21 -13.33 -4.34
CA PHE A 531 -21.67 -14.41 -5.19
C PHE A 531 -20.60 -14.83 -6.19
N GLN A 532 -20.60 -16.10 -6.57
CA GLN A 532 -19.72 -16.66 -7.58
C GLN A 532 -20.44 -17.77 -8.35
N PHE A 533 -20.36 -17.73 -9.68
CA PHE A 533 -20.98 -18.69 -10.61
C PHE A 533 -20.02 -19.20 -11.66
#